data_AF-A0A7W5H0J0-F1
#
_entry.id   AF-A0A7W5H0J0-F1
#
_cell.length_a   1.000
_cell.length_b   1.000
_cell.length_c   1.000
_cell.angle_alpha   90.00
_cell.angle_beta   90.00
_cell.angle_gamma   90.00
#
_symmetry.space_group_name_H-M   'P 1'
#
loop_
_entity.id
_entity.type
_entity.pdbx_description
1 polymer ?
#
loop_
_entity_poly.entity_id
_entity_poly.type
_entity_poly.pdbx_seq_one_letter_code
_entity_poly.pdbx_strand_id
1 'polypeptide(L)' 'MDQYLKVVFPTRRLVWIDGVASAWTNRVCQVETGHHTIALGARKRNFSPEYYDLLVTGTLPSDPLVLEFTRADTPT' A
#
# COMPACT_ATOMS: atom_id res chain seq x y z
N MET A 1 10.24 11.51 -10.91
CA MET A 1 9.24 12.47 -10.41
C MET A 1 8.60 11.86 -9.19
N ASP A 2 8.18 12.68 -8.23
CA ASP A 2 7.51 12.20 -7.04
C ASP A 2 6.06 11.85 -7.33
N GLN A 3 5.59 10.78 -6.72
CA GLN A 3 4.24 10.24 -6.77
C GLN A 3 3.75 9.96 -5.35
N TYR A 4 2.45 9.79 -5.21
CA TYR A 4 1.78 9.68 -3.92
C TYR A 4 0.80 8.52 -3.93
N LEU A 5 0.89 7.69 -2.89
CA LEU A 5 -0.01 6.57 -2.68
C LEU A 5 -0.54 6.55 -1.25
N LYS A 6 -1.69 5.94 -1.06
CA LYS A 6 -2.29 5.69 0.25
C LYS A 6 -2.77 4.25 0.31
N VAL A 7 -2.10 3.44 1.11
CA VAL A 7 -2.55 2.07 1.36
C VAL A 7 -3.55 2.07 2.52
N VAL A 8 -4.74 1.56 2.28
CA VAL A 8 -5.84 1.46 3.25
C VAL A 8 -5.92 0.05 3.79
N PHE A 9 -6.04 -0.06 5.11
CA PHE A 9 -6.29 -1.33 5.79
C PHE A 9 -7.01 -1.05 7.13
N PRO A 10 -7.93 -1.93 7.60
CA PRO A 10 -8.70 -1.70 8.83
C PRO A 10 -7.86 -1.53 10.10
N THR A 11 -6.64 -2.07 10.11
CA THR A 11 -5.71 -1.95 11.23
C THR A 11 -4.40 -1.32 10.80
N ARG A 12 -3.66 -0.73 11.74
CA ARG A 12 -2.35 -0.17 11.45
C ARG A 12 -1.36 -1.29 11.08
N ARG A 13 -0.79 -1.22 9.88
CA ARG A 13 0.22 -2.15 9.34
C ARG A 13 1.35 -1.38 8.67
N LEU A 14 2.55 -1.94 8.67
CA LEU A 14 3.65 -1.45 7.84
C LEU A 14 3.32 -1.74 6.38
N VAL A 15 3.53 -0.73 5.54
CA VAL A 15 3.46 -0.82 4.08
C VAL A 15 4.87 -1.03 3.57
N TRP A 16 5.02 -2.06 2.74
CA TRP A 16 6.26 -2.43 2.09
C TRP A 16 6.15 -2.08 0.62
N ILE A 17 7.17 -1.42 0.09
CA ILE A 17 7.27 -0.99 -1.31
C ILE A 17 8.60 -1.52 -1.82
N ASP A 18 8.56 -2.35 -2.86
CA ASP A 18 9.73 -3.02 -3.45
C ASP A 18 10.59 -3.76 -2.41
N GLY A 19 9.94 -4.38 -1.43
CA GLY A 19 10.61 -5.12 -0.36
C GLY A 19 11.20 -4.25 0.75
N VAL A 20 10.95 -2.94 0.77
CA VAL A 20 11.41 -2.02 1.82
C VAL A 20 10.24 -1.49 2.63
N ALA A 21 10.37 -1.43 3.95
CA ALA A 21 9.36 -0.83 4.82
C ALA A 21 9.36 0.70 4.70
N SER A 22 8.38 1.26 3.98
CA SER A 22 8.37 2.67 3.60
C SER A 22 7.36 3.52 4.36
N ALA A 23 6.23 2.93 4.78
CA ALA A 23 5.14 3.69 5.39
C ALA A 23 4.24 2.88 6.35
N TRP A 24 3.23 3.55 6.88
CA TRP A 24 2.13 2.92 7.62
C TRP A 24 0.82 3.08 6.85
N THR A 25 -0.08 2.10 6.99
CA THR A 25 -1.42 2.17 6.40
C THR A 25 -2.20 3.40 6.86
N ASN A 26 -3.15 3.83 6.03
CA ASN A 26 -4.01 5.01 6.18
C ASN A 26 -3.25 6.36 6.20
N ARG A 27 -1.99 6.38 5.78
CA ARG A 27 -1.19 7.59 5.55
C ARG A 27 -0.78 7.70 4.09
N VAL A 28 -0.68 8.93 3.61
CA VAL A 28 -0.09 9.23 2.29
C VAL A 28 1.42 8.99 2.37
N CYS A 29 1.96 8.31 1.37
CA CYS A 29 3.37 7.98 1.21
C CYS A 29 3.84 8.48 -0.16
N GLN A 30 5.03 9.09 -0.17
CA GLN A 30 5.70 9.51 -1.39
C GLN A 30 6.53 8.34 -1.95
N VAL A 31 6.47 8.13 -3.26
CA VAL A 31 7.28 7.17 -4.01
C VAL A 31 7.77 7.79 -5.32
N GLU A 32 8.71 7.14 -5.97
CA GLU A 32 9.11 7.52 -7.32
C GLU A 32 8.06 7.10 -8.35
N THR A 33 8.03 7.75 -9.52
CA THR A 33 7.28 7.25 -10.66
C THR A 33 7.90 5.93 -11.15
N GLY A 34 7.11 4.86 -11.22
CA GLY A 34 7.62 3.56 -11.64
C GLY A 34 6.65 2.42 -11.41
N HIS A 35 7.04 1.22 -11.83
CA HIS A 35 6.38 0.00 -11.39
C HIS A 35 6.83 -0.32 -9.98
N HIS A 36 5.86 -0.57 -9.09
CA HIS A 36 6.13 -0.88 -7.70
C HIS A 36 5.33 -2.10 -7.26
N THR A 37 5.98 -2.93 -6.44
CA THR A 37 5.31 -3.97 -5.68
C THR A 37 4.95 -3.44 -4.31
N ILE A 38 3.66 -3.40 -3.99
CA ILE A 38 3.13 -2.87 -2.73
C ILE A 38 2.48 -3.99 -1.93
N ALA A 39 2.96 -4.21 -0.70
CA ALA A 39 2.46 -5.25 0.19
C ALA A 39 2.29 -4.75 1.63
N LEU A 40 1.55 -5.49 2.45
CA LEU A 40 1.50 -5.27 3.91
C LEU A 40 2.51 -6.18 4.62
N GLY A 41 3.03 -5.70 5.76
CA GLY A 41 4.00 -6.45 6.55
C GLY A 41 3.49 -7.82 6.98
N ALA A 42 4.28 -8.86 6.70
CA ALA A 42 3.90 -10.28 6.82
C ALA A 42 3.76 -10.83 8.26
N ARG A 43 3.86 -9.99 9.31
CA ARG A 43 3.73 -10.43 10.72
C ARG A 43 2.41 -11.16 10.99
N LYS A 44 1.35 -10.79 10.27
CA LYS A 44 0.08 -11.50 10.23
C LYS A 44 -0.41 -11.46 8.78
N ARG A 45 -0.33 -12.58 8.06
CA ARG A 45 -0.83 -12.73 6.67
C ARG A 45 -2.36 -12.88 6.68
N ASN A 46 -3.03 -11.86 7.19
CA ASN A 46 -4.47 -11.84 7.38
C ASN A 46 -5.14 -10.79 6.49
N PHE A 47 -4.60 -10.60 5.29
CA PHE A 47 -5.00 -9.56 4.37
C PHE A 47 -5.08 -10.09 2.93
N SER A 48 -5.95 -9.50 2.13
CA SER A 48 -6.11 -9.77 0.69
C SER A 48 -6.23 -8.45 -0.08
N PRO A 49 -5.59 -8.31 -1.25
CA PRO A 49 -4.68 -9.29 -1.89
C PRO A 49 -3.37 -9.45 -1.11
N GLU A 50 -2.50 -10.39 -1.48
CA GLU A 50 -1.17 -10.51 -0.83
C GLU A 50 -0.25 -9.33 -1.18
N TYR A 51 -0.35 -8.83 -2.42
CA TYR A 51 0.36 -7.66 -2.89
C TYR A 51 -0.38 -7.04 -4.07
N TYR A 52 0.01 -5.81 -4.41
CA TYR A 52 -0.29 -5.15 -5.66
C TYR A 52 1.00 -4.99 -6.46
N ASP A 53 0.93 -5.17 -7.77
CA ASP A 53 2.00 -4.87 -8.71
C ASP A 53 1.41 -3.98 -9.81
N LEU A 54 1.86 -2.72 -9.87
CA LEU A 54 1.30 -1.72 -10.77
C LEU A 54 2.25 -0.55 -11.04
N LEU A 55 1.96 0.18 -12.12
CA LEU A 55 2.58 1.46 -12.42
C LEU A 55 1.98 2.58 -11.56
N VAL A 56 2.80 3.23 -10.74
CA VAL A 56 2.44 4.45 -10.01
C VAL A 56 2.88 5.66 -10.82
N THR A 57 1.91 6.42 -11.34
CA THR A 57 2.14 7.62 -12.14
C THR A 57 0.92 8.53 -12.11
N GLY A 58 1.11 9.83 -12.37
CA GLY A 58 0.03 10.81 -12.47
C GLY A 58 -0.71 11.14 -11.17
N THR A 59 -0.08 10.92 -10.01
CA THR A 59 -0.67 11.12 -8.67
C THR A 59 -0.18 12.40 -8.00
N LEU A 60 -0.98 12.94 -7.08
CA LEU A 60 -0.69 14.17 -6.33
C LEU A 60 -0.86 13.95 -4.82
N PRO A 61 -0.28 14.79 -3.95
CA PRO A 61 -0.49 14.67 -2.51
C PRO A 61 -1.97 14.80 -2.09
N SER A 62 -2.72 15.64 -2.81
CA SER A 62 -4.16 15.84 -2.61
C SER A 62 -5.03 14.76 -3.26
N ASP A 63 -4.47 14.02 -4.21
CA ASP A 63 -5.15 12.96 -4.96
C ASP A 63 -4.18 11.77 -5.16
N PRO A 64 -3.87 11.03 -4.07
CA PRO A 64 -2.94 9.92 -4.12
C PRO A 64 -3.62 8.68 -4.71
N LEU A 65 -2.84 7.78 -5.27
CA LEU A 65 -3.35 6.46 -5.63
C LEU A 65 -3.73 5.67 -4.37
N VAL A 66 -5.00 5.31 -4.26
CA VAL A 66 -5.52 4.55 -3.11
C VAL A 66 -5.51 3.06 -3.41
N LEU A 67 -4.88 2.27 -2.54
CA LEU A 67 -4.85 0.81 -2.61
C LEU A 67 -5.48 0.22 -1.36
N GLU A 68 -6.49 -0.63 -1.53
CA GLU A 68 -7.27 -1.15 -0.40
C GLU A 68 -6.98 -2.63 -0.16
N PHE A 69 -6.46 -2.94 1.03
CA PHE A 69 -6.39 -4.32 1.50
C PHE A 69 -7.59 -4.61 2.40
N THR A 70 -8.11 -5.83 2.32
CA THR A 70 -9.22 -6.31 3.16
C THR A 70 -8.73 -7.38 4.13
N ARG A 71 -9.39 -7.55 5.28
CA ARG A 71 -9.04 -8.63 6.22
C ARG A 71 -9.53 -9.97 5.70
N ALA A 72 -8.60 -10.89 5.43
CA ALA A 72 -8.91 -12.23 4.97
C ALA A 72 -9.27 -13.21 6.10
N ASP A 73 -9.12 -12.80 7.37
CA ASP A 73 -9.39 -13.62 8.56
C ASP A 73 -10.76 -13.34 9.21
N THR A 74 -11.61 -12.55 8.55
CA THR A 74 -12.96 -12.29 9.05
C THR A 74 -13.91 -13.35 8.48
N PRO A 75 -14.44 -14.28 9.28
CA PRO A 75 -15.51 -15.15 8.81
C PRO A 75 -16.76 -14.29 8.57
N THR A 76 -17.35 -14.44 7.38
CA THR A 76 -18.66 -13.87 7.02
C THR A 76 -19.76 -14.45 7.90
#